data_AF-A0A8H3ARF4-F1
#
_entry.id   AF-A0A8H3ARF4-F1
#
_cell.length_a   1.000
_cell.length_b   1.000
_cell.length_c   1.000
_cell.angle_alpha   90.00
_cell.angle_beta   90.00
_cell.angle_gamma   90.00
#
_symmetry.space_group_name_H-M   'P 1'
#
loop_
_entity.id
_entity.type
_entity.pdbx_description
1 polymer ?
#
loop_
_entity_poly.entity_id
_entity_poly.type
_entity_poly.pdbx_seq_one_letter_code
_entity_poly.pdbx_strand_id
1 'polypeptide(L)'
;MVSPKTSTALIHSMPLFDTVRLASYGTVLVFSLIMLGISGSVFGSSPGIDVILALILLAASSITWVFMFPALLVSIFRRGSFLSWVAIELGICGFLWVLWLASAAYTTSLSAGIALNCDLASDIGAESSCRQYQAIQAFSWLNWVILFAYIVLVIALAIKAMNKGQSVWTMEISDLSAAVSGGDSNSATSNHVGKVVQDQPSHYQQPQYDQPAQHHPQGMAQV
;
A
#
# COMPACT_ATOMS: atom_id res chain seq x y z
N MET A 1 37.40 7.41 -18.34
CA MET A 1 37.05 7.82 -16.97
C MET A 1 35.61 8.32 -16.99
N VAL A 2 34.67 7.46 -16.61
CA VAL A 2 33.23 7.76 -16.61
C VAL A 2 32.88 8.30 -15.22
N SER A 3 32.26 9.48 -15.21
CA SER A 3 31.91 10.25 -14.01
C SER A 3 30.74 9.59 -13.26
N PRO A 4 30.86 9.25 -11.96
CA PRO A 4 29.75 8.75 -11.16
C PRO A 4 29.08 9.92 -10.44
N LYS A 5 28.13 10.60 -11.09
CA LYS A 5 27.38 11.69 -10.42
C LYS A 5 25.89 11.74 -10.77
N THR A 6 25.31 10.60 -11.12
CA THR A 6 23.92 10.51 -11.58
C THR A 6 23.13 9.41 -10.85
N SER A 7 23.28 9.30 -9.54
CA SER A 7 22.34 8.50 -8.72
C SER A 7 21.74 9.29 -7.57
N THR A 8 22.45 10.29 -7.04
CA THR A 8 21.96 11.08 -5.91
C THR A 8 20.94 12.16 -6.31
N ALA A 9 20.85 12.51 -7.59
CA ALA A 9 19.94 13.55 -8.08
C ALA A 9 18.50 13.07 -8.32
N LEU A 10 18.24 11.75 -8.40
CA LEU A 10 16.88 11.22 -8.61
C LEU A 10 16.05 11.11 -7.32
N ILE A 11 16.66 11.32 -6.16
CA ILE A 11 15.98 11.25 -4.85
C ILE A 11 15.38 12.61 -4.46
N HIS A 12 15.85 13.71 -5.06
CA HIS A 12 15.48 15.06 -4.65
C HIS A 12 14.14 15.57 -5.23
N SER A 13 13.48 14.79 -6.09
CA SER A 13 12.22 15.16 -6.74
C SER A 13 11.16 14.05 -6.71
N MET A 14 11.25 13.15 -5.73
CA MET A 14 10.12 12.29 -5.37
C MET A 14 9.21 13.05 -4.39
N PRO A 15 7.88 13.10 -4.60
CA PRO A 15 6.99 13.67 -3.62
C PRO A 15 7.19 12.92 -2.29
N LEU A 16 7.19 13.66 -1.17
CA LEU A 16 7.49 13.14 0.18
C LEU A 16 6.75 11.84 0.51
N PHE A 17 5.54 11.70 -0.02
CA PHE A 17 4.70 10.52 0.13
C PHE A 17 5.28 9.26 -0.54
N ASP A 18 5.78 9.36 -1.78
CA ASP A 18 6.37 8.22 -2.50
C ASP A 18 7.63 7.72 -1.78
N THR A 19 8.40 8.65 -1.20
CA THR A 19 9.56 8.30 -0.36
C THR A 19 9.14 7.55 0.91
N VAL A 20 8.08 8.01 1.59
CA VAL A 20 7.57 7.33 2.81
C VAL A 20 7.09 5.92 2.48
N ARG A 21 6.35 5.74 1.38
CA ARG A 21 5.88 4.44 0.92
C ARG A 21 7.02 3.50 0.54
N LEU A 22 8.00 4.00 -0.23
CA LEU A 22 9.17 3.20 -0.60
C LEU A 22 10.01 2.82 0.62
N ALA A 23 10.20 3.76 1.55
CA ALA A 23 10.94 3.53 2.77
C ALA A 23 10.23 2.52 3.69
N SER A 24 8.92 2.63 3.89
CA SER A 24 8.16 1.69 4.73
C SER A 24 8.17 0.29 4.15
N TYR A 25 7.86 0.12 2.86
CA TYR A 25 7.84 -1.19 2.20
C TYR A 25 9.22 -1.80 2.07
N GLY A 26 10.23 -0.99 1.75
CA GLY A 26 11.63 -1.44 1.71
C GLY A 26 12.11 -1.92 3.08
N THR A 27 11.82 -1.17 4.13
CA THR A 27 12.24 -1.53 5.50
C THR A 27 11.55 -2.82 5.96
N VAL A 28 10.24 -2.95 5.74
CA VAL A 28 9.48 -4.16 6.09
C VAL A 28 9.99 -5.38 5.30
N LEU A 29 10.32 -5.24 4.01
CA LEU A 29 10.90 -6.31 3.22
C LEU A 29 12.28 -6.75 3.71
N VAL A 30 13.15 -5.81 4.07
CA VAL A 30 14.48 -6.11 4.63
C VAL A 30 14.35 -6.87 5.93
N PHE A 31 13.50 -6.41 6.86
CA PHE A 31 13.27 -7.12 8.11
C PHE A 31 12.63 -8.49 7.90
N SER A 32 11.72 -8.63 6.93
CA SER A 32 11.14 -9.93 6.56
C SER A 32 12.19 -10.89 6.00
N LEU A 33 13.16 -10.41 5.23
CA LEU A 33 14.26 -11.23 4.70
C LEU A 33 15.19 -11.71 5.81
N ILE A 34 15.49 -10.86 6.80
CA ILE A 34 16.25 -11.25 7.99
C ILE A 34 15.51 -12.36 8.75
N MET A 35 14.20 -12.21 8.97
CA MET A 35 13.38 -13.22 9.63
C MET A 35 13.30 -14.55 8.87
N LEU A 36 13.28 -14.49 7.54
CA LEU A 36 13.33 -15.68 6.70
C LEU A 36 14.67 -16.44 6.85
N GLY A 37 15.78 -15.72 6.99
CA GLY A 37 17.08 -16.32 7.27
C GLY A 37 17.14 -17.00 8.63
N ILE A 38 16.61 -16.34 9.67
CA ILE A 38 16.59 -16.89 11.03
C ILE A 38 15.67 -18.13 11.10
N SER A 39 14.47 -18.07 10.49
CA SER A 39 13.54 -19.22 10.50
C SER A 39 14.12 -20.46 9.82
N GLY A 40 14.88 -20.29 8.73
CA GLY A 40 15.59 -21.39 8.08
C GLY A 40 16.65 -22.05 8.98
N SER A 41 17.36 -21.26 9.78
CA SER A 41 18.38 -21.78 10.70
C SER A 41 17.78 -22.57 11.88
N VAL A 42 16.62 -22.14 12.37
CA VAL A 42 15.90 -22.79 13.48
C VAL A 42 15.23 -24.09 13.03
N PHE A 43 14.72 -24.13 11.80
CA PHE A 43 14.05 -25.31 11.25
C PHE A 43 14.97 -26.54 11.14
N GLY A 44 16.27 -26.33 10.88
CA GLY A 44 17.25 -27.41 10.75
C GLY A 44 17.81 -27.96 12.06
N SER A 45 17.63 -27.25 13.18
CA SER A 45 18.48 -27.44 14.37
C SER A 45 17.74 -28.02 15.59
N SER A 46 16.40 -27.98 15.64
CA SER A 46 15.66 -28.25 16.90
C SER A 46 14.28 -28.89 16.68
N PRO A 47 13.99 -30.08 17.26
CA PRO A 47 12.65 -30.63 17.33
C PRO A 47 11.89 -30.05 18.55
N GLY A 48 10.84 -29.25 18.33
CA GLY A 48 10.03 -28.72 19.44
C GLY A 48 9.22 -27.46 19.12
N ILE A 49 8.98 -26.63 20.14
CA ILE A 49 8.24 -25.35 20.06
C ILE A 49 8.88 -24.36 19.08
N ASP A 50 10.20 -24.43 18.94
CA ASP A 50 11.00 -23.64 18.02
C ASP A 50 10.56 -23.83 16.55
N VAL A 51 10.03 -25.02 16.21
CA VAL A 51 9.50 -25.33 14.87
C VAL A 51 8.22 -24.56 14.58
N ILE A 52 7.33 -24.41 15.57
CA ILE A 52 6.07 -23.67 15.38
C ILE A 52 6.38 -22.19 15.14
N LEU A 53 7.29 -21.61 15.94
CA LEU A 53 7.74 -20.24 15.72
C LEU A 53 8.38 -20.07 14.33
N ALA A 54 9.28 -20.99 13.95
CA ALA A 54 9.93 -20.96 12.65
C ALA A 54 8.92 -21.02 11.50
N LEU A 55 7.90 -21.88 11.60
CA LEU A 55 6.83 -21.98 10.60
C LEU A 55 5.99 -20.71 10.53
N ILE A 56 5.62 -20.10 11.67
CA ILE A 56 4.88 -18.84 11.70
C ILE A 56 5.69 -17.73 11.04
N LEU A 57 6.98 -17.58 11.38
CA LEU A 57 7.86 -16.56 10.81
C LEU A 57 8.13 -16.80 9.31
N LEU A 58 8.26 -18.06 8.89
CA LEU A 58 8.44 -18.43 7.49
C LEU A 58 7.18 -18.13 6.67
N ALA A 59 6.00 -18.47 7.19
CA ALA A 59 4.72 -18.11 6.59
C ALA A 59 4.56 -16.58 6.54
N ALA A 60 4.83 -15.88 7.64
CA ALA A 60 4.74 -14.44 7.73
C ALA A 60 5.63 -13.71 6.71
N SER A 61 6.89 -14.16 6.62
CA SER A 61 7.89 -13.55 5.74
C SER A 61 7.61 -13.86 4.28
N SER A 62 7.22 -15.10 3.95
CA SER A 62 6.87 -15.48 2.57
C SER A 62 5.62 -14.76 2.09
N ILE A 63 4.56 -14.67 2.90
CA ILE A 63 3.36 -13.90 2.59
C ILE A 63 3.72 -12.42 2.39
N THR A 64 4.53 -11.85 3.28
CA THR A 64 4.96 -10.44 3.15
C THR A 64 5.68 -10.20 1.83
N TRP A 65 6.58 -11.09 1.43
CA TRP A 65 7.24 -11.03 0.12
C TRP A 65 6.25 -11.15 -1.03
N VAL A 66 5.33 -12.12 -0.99
CA VAL A 66 4.35 -12.35 -2.06
C VAL A 66 3.42 -11.15 -2.26
N PHE A 67 3.05 -10.42 -1.21
CA PHE A 67 2.17 -9.26 -1.32
C PHE A 67 2.91 -7.94 -1.57
N MET A 68 4.00 -7.69 -0.85
CA MET A 68 4.73 -6.42 -0.96
C MET A 68 5.62 -6.35 -2.20
N PHE A 69 6.18 -7.47 -2.68
CA PHE A 69 7.03 -7.47 -3.87
C PHE A 69 6.27 -7.04 -5.14
N PRO A 70 5.08 -7.58 -5.46
CA PRO A 70 4.29 -7.08 -6.59
C PRO A 70 3.84 -5.63 -6.39
N ALA A 71 3.48 -5.22 -5.17
CA ALA A 71 3.08 -3.84 -4.89
C ALA A 71 4.22 -2.84 -5.18
N LEU A 72 5.47 -3.21 -4.86
CA LEU A 72 6.66 -2.42 -5.12
C LEU A 72 7.08 -2.50 -6.60
N LEU A 73 6.92 -3.65 -7.25
CA LEU A 73 7.21 -3.79 -8.67
C LEU A 73 6.26 -2.95 -9.53
N VAL A 74 4.97 -2.94 -9.20
CA VAL A 74 3.95 -2.13 -9.88
C VAL A 74 4.24 -0.64 -9.68
N SER A 75 4.64 -0.21 -8.48
CA SER A 75 4.96 1.20 -8.24
C SER A 75 6.17 1.68 -9.06
N ILE A 76 7.12 0.80 -9.38
CA ILE A 76 8.28 1.12 -10.21
C ILE A 76 7.93 1.06 -11.71
N PHE A 77 7.21 0.03 -12.16
CA PHE A 77 7.03 -0.23 -13.60
C PHE A 77 5.82 0.49 -14.24
N ARG A 78 4.75 0.80 -13.50
CA ARG A 78 3.52 1.34 -14.13
C ARG A 78 2.59 2.06 -13.14
N ARG A 79 2.48 3.38 -13.29
CA ARG A 79 1.37 4.19 -12.72
C ARG A 79 0.06 3.81 -13.45
N GLY A 80 -1.05 3.60 -12.75
CA GLY A 80 -2.33 3.23 -13.36
C GLY A 80 -2.81 1.78 -13.15
N SER A 81 -2.34 1.05 -12.12
CA SER A 81 -2.72 -0.37 -11.92
C SER A 81 -3.61 -0.56 -10.69
N PHE A 82 -4.54 -1.52 -10.75
CA PHE A 82 -5.48 -1.85 -9.67
C PHE A 82 -4.82 -2.09 -8.31
N LEU A 83 -3.55 -2.54 -8.30
CA LEU A 83 -2.76 -2.72 -7.07
C LEU A 83 -2.36 -1.40 -6.36
N SER A 84 -2.53 -0.24 -7.01
CA SER A 84 -2.24 1.09 -6.45
C SER A 84 -3.46 1.77 -5.82
N TRP A 85 -4.63 1.13 -5.85
CA TRP A 85 -5.84 1.68 -5.24
C TRP A 85 -5.71 1.72 -3.72
N VAL A 86 -6.08 2.86 -3.12
CA VAL A 86 -6.04 3.08 -1.67
C VAL A 86 -6.71 1.95 -0.90
N ALA A 87 -7.88 1.47 -1.35
CA ALA A 87 -8.61 0.39 -0.68
C ALA A 87 -7.86 -0.95 -0.68
N ILE A 88 -7.26 -1.33 -1.81
CA ILE A 88 -6.53 -2.61 -1.94
C ILE A 88 -5.24 -2.56 -1.14
N GLU A 89 -4.52 -1.44 -1.24
CA GLU A 89 -3.27 -1.25 -0.52
C GLU A 89 -3.47 -1.21 1.00
N LEU A 90 -4.51 -0.53 1.49
CA LEU A 90 -4.92 -0.59 2.90
C LEU A 90 -5.35 -1.99 3.32
N GLY A 91 -6.06 -2.73 2.46
CA GLY A 91 -6.47 -4.10 2.73
C GLY A 91 -5.28 -5.04 2.94
N ILE A 92 -4.29 -4.97 2.03
CA ILE A 92 -3.05 -5.75 2.13
C ILE A 92 -2.25 -5.32 3.35
N CYS A 93 -2.05 -4.02 3.56
CA CYS A 93 -1.32 -3.51 4.73
C CYS A 93 -1.99 -3.92 6.04
N GLY A 94 -3.32 -3.86 6.12
CA GLY A 94 -4.10 -4.29 7.27
C GLY A 94 -3.98 -5.79 7.54
N PHE A 95 -4.02 -6.62 6.50
CA PHE A 95 -3.80 -8.07 6.64
C PHE A 95 -2.38 -8.38 7.15
N LEU A 96 -1.36 -7.77 6.57
CA LEU A 96 0.02 -7.90 7.04
C LEU A 96 0.19 -7.39 8.47
N TRP A 97 -0.47 -6.29 8.83
CA TRP A 97 -0.44 -5.73 10.18
C TRP A 97 -0.96 -6.72 11.23
N VAL A 98 -2.10 -7.36 11.01
CA VAL A 98 -2.63 -8.40 11.93
C VAL A 98 -1.67 -9.59 12.02
N LEU A 99 -1.11 -10.01 10.88
CA LEU A 99 -0.19 -11.14 10.82
C LEU A 99 1.10 -10.88 11.63
N TRP A 100 1.68 -9.69 11.51
CA TRP A 100 2.87 -9.29 12.27
C TRP A 100 2.55 -9.08 13.76
N LEU A 101 1.35 -8.57 14.09
CA LEU A 101 0.88 -8.50 15.47
C LEU A 101 0.77 -9.87 16.12
N ALA A 102 0.16 -10.84 15.41
CA ALA A 102 0.03 -12.22 15.91
C ALA A 102 1.41 -12.87 16.13
N SER A 103 2.34 -12.65 15.20
CA SER A 103 3.73 -13.15 15.31
C SER A 103 4.47 -12.52 16.50
N ALA A 104 4.32 -11.20 16.70
CA ALA A 104 4.92 -10.48 17.81
C ALA A 104 4.33 -10.92 19.17
N ALA A 105 3.01 -11.10 19.24
CA ALA A 105 2.31 -11.56 20.43
C ALA A 105 2.74 -12.99 20.81
N TYR A 106 2.83 -13.89 19.83
CA TYR A 106 3.28 -15.26 20.03
C TYR A 106 4.74 -15.33 20.49
N THR A 107 5.63 -14.53 19.87
CA THR A 107 7.03 -14.45 20.32
C THR A 107 7.13 -13.88 21.73
N THR A 108 6.27 -12.92 22.07
CA THR A 108 6.24 -12.30 23.40
C THR A 108 5.77 -13.29 24.47
N SER A 109 4.75 -14.12 24.19
CA SER A 109 4.30 -15.15 25.13
C SER A 109 5.36 -16.21 25.40
N LEU A 110 6.16 -16.57 24.40
CA LEU A 110 7.33 -17.43 24.56
C LEU A 110 8.43 -16.76 25.39
N SER A 111 8.73 -15.49 25.11
CA SER A 111 9.74 -14.71 25.83
C SER A 111 9.36 -14.47 27.30
N ALA A 112 8.08 -14.35 27.64
CA ALA A 112 7.63 -14.17 29.02
C ALA A 112 7.94 -15.39 29.90
N GLY A 113 8.07 -16.58 29.31
CA GLY A 113 8.47 -17.81 30.02
C GLY A 113 9.99 -18.06 30.06
N ILE A 114 10.77 -17.51 29.11
CA ILE A 114 12.17 -17.90 28.88
C ILE A 114 13.16 -16.72 28.98
N ALA A 115 12.75 -15.50 28.62
CA ALA A 115 13.65 -14.36 28.37
C ALA A 115 13.96 -13.47 29.59
N LEU A 116 13.42 -13.77 30.77
CA LEU A 116 13.73 -12.97 31.97
C LEU A 116 15.14 -13.22 32.53
N ASN A 117 15.83 -14.30 32.13
CA ASN A 117 17.13 -14.66 32.71
C ASN A 117 18.13 -15.20 31.66
N CYS A 118 18.40 -14.44 30.60
CA CYS A 118 19.48 -14.80 29.66
C CYS A 118 20.90 -14.57 30.22
N ASP A 119 20.99 -13.99 31.42
CA ASP A 119 22.22 -13.84 32.21
C ASP A 119 22.47 -15.06 33.13
N LEU A 120 21.43 -15.89 33.39
CA LEU A 120 21.53 -17.07 34.25
C LEU A 120 21.83 -18.35 33.47
N ALA A 121 21.71 -18.31 32.14
CA ALA A 121 22.05 -19.42 31.26
C ALA A 121 23.57 -19.47 31.04
N SER A 122 24.31 -19.98 32.01
CA SER A 122 25.78 -20.11 31.96
C SER A 122 26.32 -21.12 30.94
N ASP A 123 25.49 -21.50 29.96
CA ASP A 123 25.85 -22.46 28.92
C ASP A 123 26.04 -21.70 27.60
N ILE A 124 27.23 -21.77 27.03
CA ILE A 124 27.72 -20.93 25.91
C ILE A 124 26.81 -21.06 24.66
N GLY A 125 26.06 -22.15 24.53
CA GLY A 125 25.05 -22.34 23.48
C GLY A 125 23.72 -21.62 23.73
N ALA A 126 23.29 -21.50 24.99
CA ALA A 126 21.98 -20.95 25.37
C ALA A 126 21.91 -19.42 25.23
N GLU A 127 23.03 -18.71 25.45
CA GLU A 127 23.10 -17.26 25.24
C GLU A 127 22.84 -16.87 23.78
N SER A 128 23.40 -17.64 22.84
CA SER A 128 23.26 -17.37 21.40
C SER A 128 21.81 -17.50 20.93
N SER A 129 21.09 -18.52 21.40
CA SER A 129 19.69 -18.74 21.09
C SER A 129 18.79 -17.70 21.74
N CYS A 130 19.04 -17.30 22.99
CA CYS A 130 18.26 -16.22 23.61
C CYS A 130 18.36 -14.90 22.84
N ARG A 131 19.58 -14.50 22.44
CA ARG A 131 19.78 -13.26 21.65
C ARG A 131 19.00 -13.31 20.33
N GLN A 132 18.89 -14.48 19.70
CA GLN A 132 18.08 -14.67 18.50
C GLN A 132 16.59 -14.45 18.77
N TYR A 133 16.03 -15.03 19.84
CA TYR A 133 14.63 -14.80 20.23
C TYR A 133 14.32 -13.33 20.52
N GLN A 134 15.23 -12.64 21.21
CA GLN A 134 15.09 -11.22 21.50
C GLN A 134 15.09 -10.39 20.20
N ALA A 135 15.96 -10.74 19.24
CA ALA A 135 15.98 -10.11 17.92
C ALA A 135 14.68 -10.37 17.15
N ILE A 136 14.18 -11.61 17.15
CA ILE A 136 12.91 -11.97 16.51
C ILE A 136 11.77 -11.14 17.10
N GLN A 137 11.68 -11.06 18.43
CA GLN A 137 10.64 -10.28 19.09
C GLN A 137 10.71 -8.81 18.66
N ALA A 138 11.90 -8.21 18.67
CA ALA A 138 12.10 -6.82 18.30
C ALA A 138 11.70 -6.55 16.83
N PHE A 139 12.18 -7.34 15.87
CA PHE A 139 11.85 -7.12 14.45
C PHE A 139 10.36 -7.37 14.14
N SER A 140 9.71 -8.34 14.80
CA SER A 140 8.26 -8.55 14.64
C SER A 140 7.45 -7.34 15.13
N TRP A 141 7.79 -6.79 16.30
CA TRP A 141 7.17 -5.57 16.81
C TRP A 141 7.45 -4.36 15.91
N LEU A 142 8.67 -4.25 15.39
CA LEU A 142 9.08 -3.14 14.53
C LEU A 142 8.30 -3.15 13.20
N ASN A 143 8.14 -4.32 12.57
CA ASN A 143 7.29 -4.48 11.38
C ASN A 143 5.83 -4.08 11.65
N TRP A 144 5.28 -4.50 12.79
CA TRP A 144 3.95 -4.10 13.22
C TRP A 144 3.81 -2.58 13.36
N VAL A 145 4.76 -1.91 14.03
CA VAL A 145 4.75 -0.44 14.21
C VAL A 145 4.83 0.28 12.87
N ILE A 146 5.72 -0.12 11.97
CA ILE A 146 5.87 0.52 10.66
C ILE A 146 4.57 0.41 9.85
N LEU A 147 3.98 -0.78 9.80
CA LEU A 147 2.72 -0.99 9.08
C LEU A 147 1.57 -0.19 9.71
N PHE A 148 1.50 -0.14 11.04
CA PHE A 148 0.50 0.66 11.74
C PHE A 148 0.63 2.15 11.44
N ALA A 149 1.85 2.68 11.54
CA ALA A 149 2.13 4.09 11.24
C ALA A 149 1.77 4.42 9.78
N TYR A 150 2.06 3.53 8.84
CA TYR A 150 1.69 3.69 7.44
C TYR A 150 0.17 3.71 7.24
N ILE A 151 -0.56 2.74 7.82
CA ILE A 151 -2.03 2.68 7.76
C ILE A 151 -2.66 3.96 8.31
N VAL A 152 -2.21 4.43 9.49
CA VAL A 152 -2.71 5.66 10.10
C VAL A 152 -2.47 6.87 9.21
N LEU A 153 -1.28 6.97 8.59
CA LEU A 153 -0.95 8.05 7.67
C LEU A 153 -1.88 8.06 6.46
N VAL A 154 -2.07 6.90 5.80
CA VAL A 154 -2.95 6.78 4.63
C VAL A 154 -4.40 7.08 5.00
N ILE A 155 -4.89 6.61 6.14
CA ILE A 155 -6.25 6.92 6.63
C ILE A 155 -6.39 8.42 6.91
N ALA A 156 -5.39 9.06 7.53
CA ALA A 156 -5.43 10.50 7.79
C ALA A 156 -5.50 11.32 6.50
N LEU A 157 -4.75 10.92 5.46
CA LEU A 157 -4.84 11.53 4.13
C LEU A 157 -6.19 11.25 3.46
N ALA A 158 -6.71 10.04 3.62
CA ALA A 158 -8.01 9.65 3.09
C ALA A 158 -9.13 10.52 3.67
N ILE A 159 -9.16 10.71 5.00
CA ILE A 159 -10.13 11.58 5.67
C ILE A 159 -10.04 13.02 5.14
N LYS A 160 -8.81 13.55 4.98
CA LYS A 160 -8.61 14.91 4.44
C LYS A 160 -9.14 15.06 3.01
N ALA A 161 -8.96 14.07 2.15
CA ALA A 161 -9.48 14.11 0.78
C ALA A 161 -11.00 13.86 0.70
N MET A 162 -11.55 13.01 1.58
CA MET A 162 -12.99 12.82 1.71
C MET A 162 -13.70 14.12 2.12
N ASN A 163 -13.10 14.89 3.03
CA ASN A 163 -13.63 16.20 3.43
C ASN A 163 -13.65 17.23 2.28
N LYS A 164 -12.85 17.01 1.22
CA LYS A 164 -12.86 17.81 -0.01
C LYS A 164 -13.87 17.29 -1.06
N GLY A 165 -14.64 16.24 -0.74
CA GLY A 165 -15.65 15.66 -1.63
C GLY A 165 -15.10 14.71 -2.71
N GLN A 166 -13.85 14.24 -2.60
CA GLN A 166 -13.25 13.34 -3.57
C GLN A 166 -13.49 11.86 -3.23
N SER A 167 -13.64 11.01 -4.25
CA SER A 167 -13.76 9.55 -4.08
C SER A 167 -12.39 8.93 -3.79
N VAL A 168 -12.09 8.67 -2.52
CA VAL A 168 -10.74 8.26 -2.09
C VAL A 168 -10.44 6.78 -2.32
N TRP A 169 -11.44 5.90 -2.24
CA TRP A 169 -11.23 4.45 -2.20
C TRP A 169 -10.70 3.85 -3.50
N THR A 170 -11.07 4.43 -4.64
CA THR A 170 -10.64 4.02 -5.99
C THR A 170 -9.50 4.87 -6.55
N MET A 171 -9.01 5.82 -5.76
CA MET A 171 -7.96 6.74 -6.14
C MET A 171 -6.59 6.09 -5.97
N GLU A 172 -5.62 6.49 -6.79
CA GLU A 172 -4.24 6.11 -6.56
C GLU A 172 -3.68 6.85 -5.36
N ILE A 173 -2.82 6.19 -4.60
CA ILE A 173 -2.25 6.76 -3.39
C ILE A 173 -1.33 7.98 -3.69
N SER A 174 -0.66 8.00 -4.84
CA SER A 174 0.11 9.17 -5.29
C SER A 174 -0.79 10.38 -5.52
N ASP A 175 -1.95 10.17 -6.14
CA ASP A 175 -2.92 11.23 -6.41
C ASP A 175 -3.56 11.71 -5.10
N LEU A 176 -3.79 10.80 -4.14
CA LEU A 176 -4.34 11.14 -2.83
C LEU A 176 -3.45 12.17 -2.12
N SER A 177 -2.13 12.00 -2.21
CA SER A 177 -1.17 12.95 -1.63
C SER A 177 -1.21 14.32 -2.33
N ALA A 178 -1.37 14.35 -3.66
CA ALA A 178 -1.48 15.57 -4.45
C ALA A 178 -2.77 16.33 -4.12
N ALA A 179 -3.89 15.62 -4.02
CA ALA A 179 -5.20 16.16 -3.65
C ALA A 179 -5.21 16.82 -2.26
N VAL A 180 -4.50 16.24 -1.28
CA VAL A 180 -4.40 16.84 0.06
C VAL A 180 -3.51 18.08 0.06
N SER A 181 -2.38 18.04 -0.66
CA SER A 181 -1.35 19.07 -0.63
C SER A 181 -1.72 20.37 -1.37
N GLY A 182 -2.85 20.42 -2.09
CA GLY A 182 -3.31 21.62 -2.78
C GLY A 182 -2.40 22.05 -3.94
N GLY A 183 -1.51 21.17 -4.39
CA GLY A 183 -0.65 21.44 -5.52
C GLY A 183 -1.46 21.35 -6.81
N ASP A 184 -1.54 22.46 -7.53
CA ASP A 184 -2.07 22.57 -8.90
C ASP A 184 -1.43 21.51 -9.79
N SER A 185 -2.05 20.35 -9.84
CA SER A 185 -1.60 19.24 -10.67
C SER A 185 -2.73 18.95 -11.63
N ASN A 186 -2.54 19.36 -12.87
CA ASN A 186 -3.24 18.89 -14.08
C ASN A 186 -3.05 17.36 -14.29
N SER A 187 -3.04 16.57 -13.22
CA SER A 187 -3.08 15.12 -13.26
C SER A 187 -4.51 14.75 -13.55
N ALA A 188 -4.75 14.49 -14.83
CA ALA A 188 -5.98 14.00 -15.43
C ALA A 188 -6.92 13.36 -14.41
N THR A 189 -8.08 14.01 -14.26
CA THR A 189 -9.32 13.43 -13.76
C THR A 189 -9.45 12.02 -14.33
N SER A 190 -9.03 11.02 -13.56
CA SER A 190 -9.39 9.64 -13.83
C SER A 190 -10.89 9.59 -13.59
N ASN A 191 -11.63 9.63 -14.69
CA ASN A 191 -13.08 9.58 -14.77
C ASN A 191 -13.59 8.25 -14.19
N HIS A 192 -13.57 8.12 -12.87
CA HIS A 192 -14.37 7.15 -12.12
C HIS A 192 -15.31 7.89 -11.15
N VAL A 193 -15.78 9.07 -11.58
CA VAL A 193 -17.07 9.58 -11.13
C VAL A 193 -18.11 8.61 -11.70
N GLY A 194 -18.58 7.70 -10.86
CA GLY A 194 -19.91 7.17 -11.03
C GLY A 194 -20.83 8.36 -11.24
N LYS A 195 -21.45 8.44 -12.42
CA LYS A 195 -22.53 9.39 -12.68
C LYS A 195 -23.57 9.19 -11.58
N VAL A 196 -23.52 10.01 -10.54
CA VAL A 196 -24.74 10.39 -9.86
C VAL A 196 -25.40 11.30 -10.87
N VAL A 197 -26.36 10.73 -11.60
CA VAL A 197 -27.28 11.49 -12.44
C VAL A 197 -28.06 12.37 -11.47
N GLN A 198 -27.59 13.61 -11.29
CA GLN A 198 -28.40 14.67 -10.74
C GLN A 198 -29.42 15.03 -11.82
N ASP A 199 -30.69 14.70 -11.56
CA ASP A 199 -31.84 15.04 -12.39
C ASP A 199 -31.79 16.50 -12.82
N GLN A 200 -31.68 16.73 -14.13
CA GLN A 200 -32.01 18.00 -14.76
C GLN A 200 -32.83 17.67 -16.01
N PRO A 201 -34.12 18.08 -16.08
CA PRO A 201 -34.97 17.74 -17.21
C PRO A 201 -34.46 18.46 -18.47
N SER A 202 -33.77 17.70 -19.31
CA SER A 202 -33.28 18.13 -20.61
C SER A 202 -34.44 18.23 -21.60
N HIS A 203 -34.74 19.46 -22.01
CA HIS A 203 -35.49 19.74 -23.23
C HIS A 203 -34.80 19.05 -24.42
N TYR A 204 -35.55 18.23 -25.15
CA TYR A 204 -35.08 17.57 -26.36
C TYR A 204 -34.82 18.59 -27.47
N GLN A 205 -33.56 18.74 -27.90
CA GLN A 205 -33.23 19.35 -29.18
C GLN A 205 -33.27 18.27 -30.27
N GLN A 206 -34.25 18.38 -31.17
CA GLN A 206 -34.36 17.53 -32.35
C GLN A 206 -33.35 17.95 -33.44
N PRO A 207 -32.88 17.01 -34.29
CA PRO A 207 -31.98 17.32 -35.41
C PRO A 207 -32.69 18.08 -36.53
N GLN A 208 -32.04 19.13 -37.03
CA GLN A 208 -32.51 19.98 -38.11
C GLN A 208 -32.23 19.30 -39.47
N TYR A 209 -33.28 18.93 -40.20
CA TYR A 209 -33.18 18.43 -41.57
C TYR A 209 -33.27 19.60 -42.57
N ASP A 210 -32.35 19.63 -43.53
CA ASP A 210 -32.34 20.56 -44.67
C ASP A 210 -33.60 20.39 -45.54
N GLN A 211 -34.36 21.47 -45.71
CA GLN A 211 -35.48 21.55 -46.66
C GLN A 211 -35.05 22.31 -47.93
N PRO A 212 -35.19 21.72 -49.13
CA PRO A 212 -35.04 22.46 -50.38
C PRO A 212 -36.30 23.30 -50.68
N ALA A 213 -36.08 24.52 -51.14
CA ALA A 213 -37.12 25.51 -51.46
C ALA A 213 -38.04 25.04 -52.61
N GLN A 214 -39.36 24.97 -52.35
CA GLN A 214 -40.37 24.79 -53.39
C GLN A 214 -41.11 26.11 -53.70
N HIS A 215 -41.03 26.48 -54.98
CA HIS A 215 -41.74 27.57 -55.63
C HIS A 215 -43.27 27.43 -55.50
N HIS A 216 -43.96 28.53 -55.19
CA HIS A 216 -45.41 28.63 -55.13
C HIS A 216 -45.94 29.37 -56.39
N PRO A 217 -46.79 28.78 -57.23
CA PRO A 217 -47.49 29.51 -58.28
C PRO A 217 -48.79 30.11 -57.74
N GLN A 218 -48.95 31.43 -57.87
CA GLN A 218 -50.19 32.15 -57.60
C GLN A 218 -51.22 31.86 -58.71
N GLY A 219 -52.42 31.44 -58.32
CA GLY A 219 -53.54 31.19 -59.22
C GLY A 219 -54.91 31.24 -58.54
N MET A 220 -55.50 32.44 -58.54
CA MET A 220 -56.91 32.79 -58.78
C MET A 220 -58.06 32.23 -57.90
N ALA A 221 -58.84 33.20 -57.37
CA ALA A 221 -60.30 33.39 -57.54
C ALA A 221 -61.27 33.19 -56.35
N GLN A 222 -62.14 34.21 -56.23
CA GLN A 222 -63.51 34.29 -55.66
C GLN A 222 -63.61 34.41 -54.14
N VAL A 223 -64.36 35.36 -53.58
CA VAL A 223 -65.70 35.90 -53.92
C VAL A 223 -65.80 37.40 -53.66
#